data_AF-A0A7J9IPY5-F1
#
_entry.id   AF-A0A7J9IPY5-F1
#
_cell.length_a   1.000
_cell.length_b   1.000
_cell.length_c   1.000
_cell.angle_alpha   90.00
_cell.angle_beta   90.00
_cell.angle_gamma   90.00
#
_symmetry.space_group_name_H-M   'P 1'
#
loop_
_entity.id
_entity.type
_entity.pdbx_description
1 polymer ?
#
loop_
_entity_poly.entity_id
_entity_poly.type
_entity_poly.pdbx_seq_one_letter_code
_entity_poly.pdbx_strand_id
1 'polypeptide(L)'
;MVRDQNGGWILGFNRYLGNYSVFDAELCGILDGLTLLIDQGHDNVLIQTDNLEAAQAIQESFSDGSNSALIRRNHCLLSQIEHW
;
A
#
# COMPACT_ATOMS: atom_id res chain seq x y z
N MET A 1 -0.29 9.74 3.09
CA MET A 1 -1.43 10.63 3.45
C MET A 1 -2.66 10.14 2.72
N VAL A 2 -3.85 10.34 3.27
CA VAL A 2 -5.11 9.96 2.64
C VAL A 2 -5.85 11.22 2.21
N ARG A 3 -6.38 11.21 1.00
CA ARG A 3 -7.18 12.31 0.43
C ARG A 3 -8.50 11.79 -0.10
N ASP A 4 -9.51 12.66 -0.09
CA ASP A 4 -10.77 12.41 -0.77
C ASP A 4 -10.62 12.59 -2.30
N GLN A 5 -11.70 12.29 -3.04
CA GLN A 5 -11.75 12.43 -4.49
C GLN A 5 -11.58 13.88 -5.00
N ASN A 6 -11.73 14.88 -4.13
CA ASN A 6 -11.52 16.29 -4.44
C ASN A 6 -10.08 16.75 -4.10
N GLY A 7 -9.23 15.82 -3.63
CA GLY A 7 -7.87 16.11 -3.18
C GLY A 7 -7.81 16.73 -1.78
N GLY A 8 -8.93 16.79 -1.05
CA GLY A 8 -9.00 17.24 0.33
C GLY A 8 -8.29 16.26 1.27
N TRP A 9 -7.53 16.78 2.23
CA TRP A 9 -6.85 15.93 3.20
C TRP A 9 -7.87 15.33 4.19
N ILE A 10 -7.92 14.00 4.25
CA ILE A 10 -8.75 13.28 5.23
C ILE A 10 -7.92 13.02 6.49
N LEU A 11 -6.75 12.39 6.32
CA LEU A 11 -5.85 12.04 7.41
C LEU A 11 -4.43 11.77 6.93
N GLY A 12 -3.51 11.69 7.89
CA GLY A 12 -2.15 11.22 7.68
C GLY A 12 -1.75 10.31 8.84
N PHE A 13 -0.83 9.40 8.57
CA PHE A 13 -0.22 8.54 9.58
C PHE A 13 1.30 8.65 9.48
N ASN A 14 1.97 8.31 10.58
CA ASN A 14 3.41 8.20 10.65
C ASN A 14 3.75 7.03 11.58
N ARG A 15 4.72 6.21 11.20
CA ARG A 15 5.17 5.05 11.95
C ARG A 15 6.69 5.01 11.97
N TYR A 16 7.25 4.83 13.16
CA TYR A 16 8.67 4.52 13.29
C TYR A 16 8.92 3.05 12.87
N LEU A 17 9.67 2.86 11.78
CA LEU A 17 9.96 1.54 11.20
C LEU A 17 11.28 0.93 11.72
N GLY A 18 12.17 1.71 12.31
CA GLY A 18 13.51 1.24 12.69
C GLY A 18 14.45 1.16 11.49
N ASN A 19 15.18 0.06 11.33
CA ASN A 19 16.16 -0.13 10.25
C ASN A 19 15.52 -0.84 9.04
N TYR A 20 15.07 -0.05 8.07
CA TYR A 20 14.45 -0.51 6.83
C TYR A 20 15.21 0.04 5.63
N SER A 21 15.22 -0.71 4.53
CA SER A 21 15.61 -0.14 3.23
C SER A 21 14.57 0.89 2.79
N VAL A 22 14.93 1.83 1.91
CA VAL A 22 13.98 2.80 1.36
C VAL A 22 12.81 2.09 0.66
N PHE A 23 13.12 1.01 -0.07
CA PHE A 23 12.13 0.17 -0.74
C PHE A 23 11.16 -0.51 0.25
N ASP A 24 11.68 -1.16 1.30
CA ASP A 24 10.84 -1.82 2.29
C ASP A 24 10.02 -0.81 3.12
N ALA A 25 10.59 0.37 3.40
CA ALA A 25 9.89 1.43 4.10
C ALA A 25 8.69 1.93 3.31
N GLU A 26 8.83 2.08 1.99
CA GLU A 26 7.74 2.48 1.10
C GLU A 26 6.64 1.41 1.04
N LEU A 27 7.01 0.14 0.87
CA LEU A 27 6.06 -0.97 0.88
C LEU A 27 5.32 -1.10 2.22
N CYS A 28 5.99 -0.80 3.34
CA CYS A 28 5.36 -0.71 4.65
C CYS A 28 4.38 0.47 4.74
N GLY A 29 4.74 1.64 4.21
CA GLY A 29 3.84 2.79 4.14
C GLY A 29 2.57 2.47 3.36
N ILE A 30 2.69 1.81 2.22
CA ILE A 30 1.53 1.40 1.41
C ILE A 30 0.69 0.37 2.17
N LEU A 31 1.32 -0.63 2.80
CA LEU A 31 0.61 -1.66 3.57
C LEU A 31 -0.18 -1.06 4.74
N ASP A 32 0.45 -0.17 5.51
CA ASP A 32 -0.17 0.48 6.66
C ASP A 32 -1.32 1.39 6.21
N GLY A 33 -1.14 2.12 5.11
CA GLY A 33 -2.19 2.95 4.51
C GLY A 33 -3.38 2.12 4.01
N LEU A 34 -3.13 1.02 3.32
CA LEU A 34 -4.16 0.09 2.85
C LEU A 34 -4.94 -0.53 4.01
N THR A 35 -4.24 -1.03 5.03
CA THR A 35 -4.86 -1.63 6.22
C THR A 35 -5.80 -0.63 6.89
N LEU A 36 -5.33 0.61 7.07
CA LEU A 36 -6.12 1.67 7.68
C LEU A 36 -7.37 2.02 6.86
N LEU A 37 -7.27 2.07 5.53
CA LEU A 37 -8.42 2.36 4.67
C LEU A 37 -9.44 1.22 4.66
N ILE A 38 -8.98 -0.03 4.59
CA ILE A 38 -9.85 -1.21 4.67
C ILE A 38 -10.57 -1.27 6.02
N ASP A 39 -9.86 -1.03 7.13
CA ASP A 39 -10.45 -1.01 8.48
C ASP A 39 -11.50 0.10 8.63
N GLN A 40 -11.41 1.17 7.83
CA GLN A 40 -12.40 2.25 7.75
C GLN A 40 -13.56 1.96 6.78
N GLY A 41 -13.54 0.81 6.09
CA GLY A 41 -14.58 0.40 5.15
C GLY A 41 -14.44 1.02 3.76
N HIS A 42 -13.25 1.53 3.40
CA HIS A 42 -12.98 2.00 2.04
C HIS A 42 -12.55 0.85 1.13
N ASP A 43 -13.28 0.67 0.03
CA ASP A 43 -13.13 -0.42 -0.95
C ASP A 43 -12.71 0.09 -2.35
N ASN A 44 -12.48 1.39 -2.50
CA ASN A 44 -11.96 1.97 -3.74
C ASN A 44 -10.87 2.98 -3.41
N VAL A 45 -9.61 2.59 -3.68
CA VAL A 45 -8.43 3.36 -3.27
C VAL A 45 -7.49 3.57 -4.46
N LEU A 46 -6.93 4.78 -4.56
CA LEU A 46 -5.84 5.08 -5.48
C LEU A 46 -4.54 5.21 -4.67
N ILE A 47 -3.61 4.30 -4.90
CA ILE A 47 -2.27 4.37 -4.29
C ILE A 47 -1.39 5.28 -5.15
N GLN A 48 -0.69 6.20 -4.50
CA GLN A 48 0.32 7.07 -5.12
C GLN A 48 1.62 6.95 -4.33
N THR A 49 2.71 6.68 -5.03
CA THR A 49 4.08 6.63 -4.49
C THR A 49 5.03 7.28 -5.50
N ASP A 50 6.07 7.94 -5.02
CA ASP A 50 7.16 8.48 -5.84
C ASP A 50 8.27 7.44 -6.09
N ASN A 51 8.16 6.24 -5.50
CA ASN A 51 9.09 5.15 -5.68
C ASN A 51 8.59 4.20 -6.79
N LEU A 52 9.22 4.31 -7.97
CA LEU A 52 8.90 3.49 -9.13
C LEU A 52 9.07 1.99 -8.87
N GLU A 53 10.10 1.59 -8.13
CA GLU A 53 10.37 0.19 -7.81
C GLU A 53 9.23 -0.40 -6.96
N ALA A 54 8.76 0.35 -5.95
CA ALA A 54 7.63 -0.05 -5.11
C ALA A 54 6.33 -0.16 -5.92
N ALA A 55 6.07 0.81 -6.81
CA ALA A 55 4.92 0.77 -7.71
C ALA A 55 4.94 -0.47 -8.61
N GLN A 56 6.09 -0.78 -9.23
CA GLN A 56 6.28 -1.97 -10.05
C GLN A 56 6.11 -3.25 -9.26
N ALA A 57 6.70 -3.36 -8.07
CA ALA A 57 6.57 -4.54 -7.21
C ALA A 57 5.12 -4.85 -6.82
N ILE A 58 4.29 -3.81 -6.64
CA ILE A 58 2.86 -3.93 -6.34
C ILE A 58 2.04 -4.22 -7.61
N GLN A 59 2.47 -3.81 -8.80
CA GLN A 59 1.76 -4.12 -10.04
C GLN A 59 2.12 -5.50 -10.62
N GLU A 60 3.38 -5.94 -10.49
CA GLU A 60 3.93 -7.06 -11.25
C GLU A 60 3.60 -8.46 -10.68
N SER A 61 2.96 -8.59 -9.50
CA SER A 61 2.88 -9.90 -8.82
C SER A 61 1.46 -10.46 -8.61
N PHE A 62 0.84 -10.89 -9.72
CA PHE A 62 0.09 -12.17 -9.74
C PHE A 62 0.99 -13.35 -10.12
N SER A 63 2.29 -13.12 -10.31
CA SER A 63 3.30 -14.15 -10.55
C SER A 63 3.83 -14.69 -9.22
N ASP A 64 3.68 -15.99 -9.01
CA ASP A 64 3.73 -16.77 -7.77
C ASP A 64 5.13 -16.87 -7.08
N GLY A 65 6.00 -15.87 -7.24
CA GLY A 65 7.44 -15.97 -6.95
C GLY A 65 8.08 -14.88 -6.10
N SER A 66 7.35 -13.87 -5.61
CA SER A 66 7.98 -12.82 -4.80
C SER A 66 8.37 -13.35 -3.40
N ASN A 67 9.68 -13.38 -3.11
CA ASN A 67 10.22 -13.80 -1.82
C ASN A 67 9.93 -12.80 -0.68
N SER A 68 9.45 -11.58 -0.99
CA SER A 68 9.17 -10.57 0.03
C SER A 68 7.80 -10.79 0.68
N ALA A 69 7.81 -10.98 2.01
CA ALA A 69 6.59 -11.06 2.80
C ALA A 69 5.78 -9.75 2.77
N LEU A 70 6.42 -8.59 2.54
CA LEU A 70 5.74 -7.29 2.44
C LEU A 70 4.98 -7.16 1.13
N ILE A 71 5.59 -7.56 0.02
CA ILE A 71 4.95 -7.56 -1.30
C ILE A 71 3.71 -8.47 -1.24
N ARG A 72 3.85 -9.71 -0.77
CA ARG A 72 2.73 -10.66 -0.65
C ARG A 72 1.58 -10.13 0.22
N ARG A 73 1.88 -9.44 1.32
CA ARG A 73 0.85 -8.83 2.18
C ARG A 73 0.12 -7.67 1.50
N ASN A 74 0.83 -6.79 0.82
CA ASN A 74 0.21 -5.70 0.04
C ASN A 74 -0.76 -6.28 -1.00
N HIS A 75 -0.32 -7.30 -1.75
CA HIS A 75 -1.16 -8.01 -2.73
C HIS A 75 -2.41 -8.63 -2.10
N CYS A 76 -2.27 -9.28 -0.94
CA CYS A 76 -3.40 -9.87 -0.24
C CYS A 76 -4.45 -8.82 0.18
N LEU A 77 -4.03 -7.62 0.59
CA LEU A 77 -4.96 -6.52 0.89
C LEU A 77 -5.61 -5.96 -0.36
N LEU A 78 -4.83 -5.75 -1.42
CA LEU A 78 -5.35 -5.27 -2.70
C LEU A 78 -6.42 -6.20 -3.28
N SER A 79 -6.23 -7.53 -3.17
CA SER A 79 -7.24 -8.49 -3.61
C SER A 79 -8.56 -8.44 -2.85
N GLN A 80 -8.59 -7.86 -1.64
CA GLN A 80 -9.84 -7.65 -0.88
C GLN A 80 -10.59 -6.41 -1.34
N ILE A 81 -9.87 -5.45 -1.93
CA ILE A 81 -10.40 -4.21 -2.47
C ILE A 81 -10.88 -4.43 -3.92
N GLU A 82 -10.21 -5.30 -4.69
CA GLU A 82 -10.59 -5.67 -6.07
C GLU A 82 -11.76 -6.69 -6.17
N HIS A 83 -12.73 -6.67 -5.26
CA HIS A 83 -13.99 -7.37 -5.49
C HIS A 83 -14.84 -6.60 -6.51
N TRP A 84 -14.62 -6.90 -7.80
CA TRP A 84 -15.50 -6.56 -8.92
C TRP A 84 -16.84 -7.31 -8.83
#